data_AF-A0A4R6RMF4-F1
#
_entry.id   AF-A0A4R6RMF4-F1
#
_cell.length_a   1.000
_cell.length_b   1.000
_cell.length_c   1.000
_cell.angle_alpha   90.00
_cell.angle_beta   90.00
_cell.angle_gamma   90.00
#
_symmetry.space_group_name_H-M   'P 1'
#
loop_
_entity.id
_entity.type
_entity.pdbx_description
1 polymer ?
#
loop_
_entity_poly.entity_id
_entity_poly.type
_entity_poly.pdbx_seq_one_letter_code
_entity_poly.pdbx_strand_id
1 'polypeptide(L)'
;MYFEWLIVLRDYFKTTKKNERRIEIISPIVVSLIVSIIYWWLNLSSVALIHLRSILPPTISILIGFSMTGLTIIITSDNNAIRRIKNQFTKGRKIVRREITLYQWLVIMFIYTIIVEIFLLLFIFFSAFLIQVITFEVLAVVLLFIQVIFLLHIFLVLLRNMAYIYFIFYNNTEEGGDL
;
A
#
# COMPACT_ATOMS: atom_id res chain seq x y z
N MET A 1 -9.26 22.84 5.35
CA MET A 1 -7.89 22.31 5.35
C MET A 1 -7.71 21.16 6.38
N TYR A 2 -8.69 20.25 6.58
CA TYR A 2 -8.59 19.17 7.59
C TYR A 2 -8.73 17.74 7.00
N PHE A 3 -9.31 17.58 5.80
CA PHE A 3 -9.52 16.29 5.12
C PHE A 3 -8.73 16.17 3.80
N GLU A 4 -7.63 16.90 3.65
CA GLU A 4 -6.84 16.89 2.41
C GLU A 4 -6.18 15.54 2.13
N TRP A 5 -5.90 14.75 3.18
CA TRP A 5 -5.48 13.36 3.05
C TRP A 5 -6.51 12.49 2.29
N LEU A 6 -7.81 12.81 2.39
CA LEU A 6 -8.87 12.12 1.66
C LEU A 6 -8.82 12.41 0.15
N ILE A 7 -8.31 13.59 -0.23
CA ILE A 7 -8.11 13.96 -1.64
C ILE A 7 -7.03 13.07 -2.25
N VAL A 8 -5.94 12.81 -1.52
CA VAL A 8 -4.85 11.93 -1.98
C VAL A 8 -5.34 10.49 -2.18
N LEU A 9 -6.16 9.98 -1.25
CA LEU A 9 -6.82 8.67 -1.42
C LEU A 9 -7.67 8.64 -2.69
N ARG A 10 -8.51 9.67 -2.91
CA ARG A 10 -9.35 9.78 -4.09
C ARG A 10 -8.54 9.85 -5.38
N ASP A 11 -7.45 10.59 -5.37
CA ASP A 11 -6.59 10.80 -6.54
C ASP A 11 -5.82 9.53 -6.90
N TYR A 12 -5.38 8.75 -5.92
CA TYR A 12 -4.86 7.40 -6.15
C TYR A 12 -5.91 6.48 -6.82
N PHE A 13 -7.15 6.46 -6.32
CA PHE A 13 -8.20 5.62 -6.89
C PHE A 13 -8.64 6.03 -8.31
N LYS A 14 -8.49 7.31 -8.66
CA LYS A 14 -8.77 7.83 -10.01
C LYS A 14 -7.64 7.58 -11.00
N THR A 15 -6.39 7.57 -10.54
CA THR A 15 -5.21 7.38 -11.39
C THR A 15 -4.86 5.92 -11.61
N THR A 16 -5.24 5.04 -10.69
CA THR A 16 -4.96 3.61 -10.80
C THR A 16 -5.93 2.97 -11.80
N LYS A 17 -5.39 2.19 -12.76
CA LYS A 17 -6.22 1.49 -13.75
C LYS A 17 -7.15 0.50 -13.02
N LYS A 18 -8.39 0.35 -13.53
CA LYS A 18 -9.39 -0.54 -12.93
C LYS A 18 -8.91 -1.99 -12.76
N ASN A 19 -8.06 -2.49 -13.67
CA ASN A 19 -7.52 -3.86 -13.61
C ASN A 19 -6.47 -4.01 -12.50
N GLU A 20 -5.51 -3.09 -12.41
CA GLU A 20 -4.48 -3.07 -11.35
C GLU A 20 -5.16 -3.01 -9.97
N ARG A 21 -6.14 -2.11 -9.81
CA ARG A 21 -6.91 -1.97 -8.57
C ARG A 21 -7.68 -3.25 -8.19
N ARG A 22 -8.24 -3.95 -9.17
CA ARG A 22 -8.99 -5.19 -8.90
C ARG A 22 -8.05 -6.26 -8.35
N ILE A 23 -6.85 -6.42 -8.89
CA ILE A 23 -5.88 -7.40 -8.38
C ILE A 23 -5.49 -7.06 -6.94
N GLU A 24 -5.20 -5.79 -6.65
CA GLU A 24 -4.76 -5.32 -5.32
C GLU A 24 -5.83 -5.38 -4.24
N ILE A 25 -7.11 -5.49 -4.61
CA ILE A 25 -8.22 -5.58 -3.65
C ILE A 25 -8.73 -7.02 -3.58
N ILE A 26 -8.92 -7.69 -4.71
CA ILE A 26 -9.48 -9.05 -4.76
C ILE A 26 -8.47 -10.05 -4.20
N SER A 27 -7.17 -9.94 -4.53
CA SER A 27 -6.19 -10.92 -4.06
C SER A 27 -6.00 -10.91 -2.55
N PRO A 28 -5.88 -9.76 -1.83
CA PRO A 28 -5.87 -9.76 -0.38
C PRO A 28 -7.13 -10.35 0.25
N ILE A 29 -8.30 -10.06 -0.31
CA ILE A 29 -9.59 -10.54 0.22
C ILE A 29 -9.70 -12.06 0.11
N VAL A 30 -9.31 -12.64 -1.03
CA VAL A 30 -9.37 -14.09 -1.23
C VAL A 30 -8.41 -14.80 -0.28
N VAL A 31 -7.17 -14.31 -0.19
CA VAL A 31 -6.15 -14.91 0.68
C VAL A 31 -6.54 -14.78 2.15
N SER A 32 -6.99 -13.61 2.60
CA SER A 32 -7.41 -13.41 3.98
C SER A 32 -8.61 -14.26 4.36
N LEU A 33 -9.56 -14.46 3.45
CA LEU A 33 -10.75 -15.27 3.69
C LEU A 33 -10.38 -16.73 3.91
N ILE A 34 -9.48 -17.27 3.07
CA ILE A 34 -8.96 -18.64 3.22
C ILE A 34 -8.24 -18.78 4.57
N VAL A 35 -7.35 -17.84 4.91
CA VAL A 35 -6.60 -17.85 6.17
C VAL A 35 -7.55 -17.80 7.36
N SER A 36 -8.52 -16.90 7.37
CA SER A 36 -9.48 -16.77 8.47
C SER A 36 -10.36 -18.01 8.63
N ILE A 37 -10.78 -18.67 7.55
CA ILE A 37 -11.55 -19.93 7.61
C ILE A 37 -10.72 -21.05 8.23
N ILE A 38 -9.45 -21.20 7.81
CA ILE A 38 -8.55 -22.24 8.36
C ILE A 38 -8.38 -22.04 9.87
N TYR A 39 -8.08 -20.82 10.31
CA TYR A 39 -7.89 -20.53 11.73
C TYR A 39 -9.17 -20.65 12.55
N TRP A 40 -10.33 -20.35 11.96
CA TRP A 40 -11.62 -20.54 12.60
C TRP A 40 -11.92 -22.04 12.78
N TRP A 41 -11.68 -22.86 11.77
CA TRP A 41 -11.91 -24.31 11.85
C TRP A 41 -11.01 -25.00 12.89
N LEU A 42 -9.81 -24.46 13.11
CA LEU A 42 -8.87 -24.94 14.12
C LEU A 42 -9.11 -24.35 15.53
N ASN A 43 -10.06 -23.42 15.71
CA ASN A 43 -10.27 -22.66 16.96
C ASN A 43 -9.00 -21.96 17.48
N LEU A 44 -8.09 -21.57 16.58
CA LEU A 44 -6.80 -20.92 16.91
C LEU A 44 -6.78 -19.42 16.55
N SER A 45 -7.92 -18.83 16.20
CA SER A 45 -8.02 -17.45 15.72
C SER A 45 -7.50 -16.42 16.72
N SER A 46 -7.80 -16.61 18.02
CA SER A 46 -7.33 -15.71 19.08
C SER A 46 -5.81 -15.74 19.26
N VAL A 47 -5.22 -16.95 19.21
CA VAL A 47 -3.77 -17.16 19.30
C VAL A 47 -3.08 -16.52 18.09
N ALA A 48 -3.59 -16.81 16.89
CA ALA A 48 -3.07 -16.24 15.65
C ALA A 48 -3.13 -14.70 15.65
N LEU A 49 -4.22 -14.13 16.15
CA LEU A 49 -4.38 -12.67 16.26
C LEU A 49 -3.40 -12.04 17.26
N ILE A 50 -3.16 -12.68 18.41
CA ILE A 50 -2.19 -12.20 19.40
C ILE A 50 -0.77 -12.24 18.82
N HIS A 51 -0.39 -13.34 18.16
CA HIS A 51 0.91 -13.46 17.48
C HIS A 51 1.05 -12.44 16.35
N LEU A 52 0.03 -12.27 15.52
CA LEU A 52 0.05 -11.32 14.42
C LEU A 52 0.24 -9.89 14.96
N ARG A 53 -0.38 -9.55 16.09
CA ARG A 53 -0.25 -8.22 16.72
C ARG A 53 1.08 -7.96 17.40
N SER A 54 1.82 -8.99 17.82
CA SER A 54 3.16 -8.77 18.37
C SER A 54 4.17 -8.45 17.27
N ILE A 55 3.94 -8.96 16.05
CA ILE A 55 4.82 -8.74 14.90
C ILE A 55 4.40 -7.55 14.02
N LEU A 56 3.10 -7.25 13.94
CA LEU A 56 2.58 -6.25 13.00
C LEU A 56 3.09 -4.81 13.27
N PRO A 57 3.00 -4.25 14.50
CA PRO A 57 3.47 -2.89 14.77
C PRO A 57 4.94 -2.65 14.37
N PRO A 58 5.91 -3.50 14.75
CA PRO A 58 7.29 -3.29 14.32
C PRO A 58 7.45 -3.46 12.80
N THR A 59 6.79 -4.45 12.18
CA THR A 59 6.86 -4.63 10.71
C THR A 59 6.30 -3.42 9.95
N ILE A 60 5.13 -2.90 10.34
CA ILE A 60 4.54 -1.72 9.71
C ILE A 60 5.41 -0.48 9.97
N SER A 61 6.03 -0.35 11.14
CA SER A 61 6.94 0.77 11.42
C SER A 61 8.16 0.77 10.48
N ILE A 62 8.72 -0.42 10.21
CA ILE A 62 9.80 -0.60 9.22
C ILE A 62 9.30 -0.26 7.82
N LEU A 63 8.09 -0.69 7.47
CA LEU A 63 7.50 -0.47 6.15
C LEU A 63 7.28 1.03 5.88
N ILE A 64 6.78 1.77 6.87
CA ILE A 64 6.66 3.24 6.82
C ILE A 64 8.04 3.87 6.58
N GLY A 65 9.07 3.40 7.27
CA GLY A 65 10.44 3.87 7.07
C GLY A 65 10.94 3.64 5.64
N PHE A 66 10.67 2.46 5.08
CA PHE A 66 11.03 2.13 3.70
C PHE A 66 10.26 2.96 2.67
N SER A 67 8.94 3.08 2.82
CA SER A 67 8.07 3.91 1.98
C SER A 67 8.51 5.39 2.02
N MET A 68 8.80 5.94 3.21
CA MET A 68 9.25 7.32 3.37
C MET A 68 10.64 7.56 2.78
N THR A 69 11.56 6.59 2.93
CA THR A 69 12.90 6.65 2.31
C THR A 69 12.80 6.64 0.80
N GLY A 70 11.99 5.73 0.24
CA GLY A 70 11.72 5.68 -1.20
C GLY A 70 11.19 7.01 -1.72
N LEU A 71 10.14 7.55 -1.07
CA LEU A 71 9.58 8.87 -1.39
C LEU A 71 10.63 9.98 -1.35
N THR A 72 11.47 9.99 -0.31
CA THR A 72 12.56 10.97 -0.16
C THR A 72 13.54 10.87 -1.30
N ILE A 73 14.01 9.67 -1.66
CA ILE A 73 14.91 9.44 -2.79
C ILE A 73 14.30 10.00 -4.08
N ILE A 74 13.02 9.74 -4.34
CA ILE A 74 12.35 10.23 -5.56
C ILE A 74 12.31 11.76 -5.58
N ILE A 75 12.02 12.40 -4.45
CA ILE A 75 11.92 13.85 -4.33
C ILE A 75 13.29 14.52 -4.46
N THR A 76 14.32 13.99 -3.79
CA THR A 76 15.65 14.61 -3.71
C THR A 76 16.56 14.27 -4.88
N SER A 77 16.31 13.17 -5.58
CA SER A 77 17.13 12.77 -6.71
C SER A 77 16.91 13.68 -7.92
N ASP A 78 18.00 14.16 -8.50
CA ASP A 78 18.00 14.97 -9.72
C ASP A 78 18.75 14.29 -10.86
N ASN A 79 18.65 12.96 -10.94
CA ASN A 79 19.28 12.20 -12.03
C ASN A 79 18.50 12.38 -13.35
N ASN A 80 19.15 12.01 -14.46
CA ASN A 80 18.56 12.13 -15.80
C ASN A 80 17.24 11.34 -15.95
N ALA A 81 17.11 10.19 -15.28
CA ALA A 81 15.87 9.41 -15.27
C ALA A 81 14.71 10.16 -14.58
N ILE A 82 14.98 10.86 -13.47
CA ILE A 82 14.01 11.61 -12.69
C ILE A 82 13.62 12.93 -13.38
N ARG A 83 14.57 13.60 -14.03
CA ARG A 83 14.29 14.76 -14.91
C ARG A 83 13.40 14.36 -16.09
N ARG A 84 13.57 13.15 -16.65
CA ARG A 84 12.71 12.62 -17.72
C ARG A 84 11.30 12.31 -17.25
N ILE A 85 11.09 11.60 -16.14
CA ILE A 85 9.73 11.32 -15.62
C ILE A 85 9.00 12.57 -15.11
N LYS A 86 9.72 13.66 -14.77
CA LYS A 86 9.13 14.98 -14.50
C LYS A 86 8.52 15.60 -15.76
N ASN A 87 9.03 15.27 -16.94
CA ASN A 87 8.58 15.81 -18.23
C ASN A 87 7.76 14.81 -19.07
N GLN A 88 7.75 13.52 -18.71
CA GLN A 88 6.93 12.50 -19.36
C GLN A 88 5.52 12.47 -18.76
N PHE A 89 4.54 12.85 -19.58
CA PHE A 89 3.13 12.71 -19.27
C PHE A 89 2.68 11.25 -19.36
N THR A 90 1.85 10.83 -18.41
CA THR A 90 1.32 9.49 -18.39
C THR A 90 0.21 9.37 -19.44
N LYS A 91 0.46 8.71 -20.57
CA LYS A 91 -0.57 8.44 -21.60
C LYS A 91 -1.78 7.74 -20.94
N GLY A 92 -2.89 8.45 -20.81
CA GLY A 92 -4.18 7.89 -20.37
C GLY A 92 -4.47 7.89 -18.85
N ARG A 93 -3.63 8.48 -17.99
CA ARG A 93 -3.97 8.72 -16.56
C ARG A 93 -4.18 10.23 -16.33
N LYS A 94 -5.39 10.63 -15.92
CA LYS A 94 -5.76 12.04 -15.69
C LYS A 94 -6.29 12.25 -14.27
N ILE A 95 -5.82 13.29 -13.58
CA ILE A 95 -6.47 13.84 -12.38
C ILE A 95 -7.17 15.13 -12.79
N VAL A 96 -8.49 15.20 -12.53
CA VAL A 96 -9.27 16.45 -12.56
C VAL A 96 -9.17 17.23 -13.90
N ARG A 97 -8.88 16.55 -15.03
CA ARG A 97 -8.73 17.07 -16.41
C ARG A 97 -7.31 17.49 -16.84
N ARG A 98 -6.25 17.22 -16.07
CA ARG A 98 -4.85 17.36 -16.55
C ARG A 98 -4.13 16.01 -16.60
N GLU A 99 -3.29 15.83 -17.62
CA GLU A 99 -2.37 14.69 -17.70
C GLU A 99 -1.32 14.84 -16.60
N ILE A 100 -1.15 13.79 -15.80
CA ILE A 100 -0.17 13.79 -14.71
C ILE A 100 1.15 13.25 -15.23
N THR A 101 2.25 13.81 -14.75
CA THR A 101 3.57 13.29 -15.05
C THR A 101 3.79 11.97 -14.30
N LEU A 102 4.62 11.09 -14.84
CA LEU A 102 4.96 9.83 -14.18
C LEU A 102 5.53 10.09 -12.78
N TYR A 103 6.29 11.19 -12.61
CA TYR A 103 6.76 11.68 -11.31
C TYR A 103 5.62 11.98 -10.32
N GLN A 104 4.64 12.79 -10.72
CA GLN A 104 3.50 13.14 -9.86
C GLN A 104 2.70 11.91 -9.45
N TRP A 105 2.49 10.99 -10.39
CA TRP A 105 1.78 9.75 -10.12
C TRP A 105 2.52 8.88 -9.10
N LEU A 106 3.84 8.74 -9.25
CA LEU A 106 4.67 7.94 -8.36
C LEU A 106 4.73 8.54 -6.94
N VAL A 107 4.82 9.87 -6.83
CA VAL A 107 4.70 10.57 -5.54
C VAL A 107 3.34 10.30 -4.87
N ILE A 108 2.23 10.37 -5.62
CA ILE A 108 0.89 10.07 -5.11
C ILE A 108 0.80 8.62 -4.60
N MET A 109 1.41 7.66 -5.29
CA MET A 109 1.43 6.25 -4.87
C MET A 109 2.18 6.04 -3.55
N PHE A 110 3.33 6.68 -3.39
CA PHE A 110 4.09 6.60 -2.14
C PHE A 110 3.36 7.25 -0.98
N ILE A 111 2.82 8.46 -1.17
CA ILE A 111 2.04 9.15 -0.13
C ILE A 111 0.80 8.32 0.25
N TYR A 112 0.08 7.76 -0.74
CA TYR A 112 -1.03 6.85 -0.48
C TYR A 112 -0.61 5.66 0.40
N THR A 113 0.52 5.03 0.07
CA THR A 113 1.02 3.85 0.80
C THR A 113 1.32 4.20 2.26
N ILE A 114 2.02 5.32 2.49
CA ILE A 114 2.33 5.81 3.84
C ILE A 114 1.06 6.12 4.64
N ILE A 115 0.07 6.76 4.02
CA ILE A 115 -1.21 7.06 4.69
C ILE A 115 -1.91 5.76 5.11
N VAL A 116 -1.98 4.76 4.23
CA VAL A 116 -2.63 3.48 4.53
C VAL A 116 -1.86 2.71 5.62
N GLU A 117 -0.53 2.73 5.62
CA GLU A 117 0.30 2.14 6.67
C GLU A 117 0.04 2.78 8.04
N ILE A 118 -0.04 4.12 8.11
CA ILE A 118 -0.37 4.84 9.34
C ILE A 118 -1.77 4.46 9.84
N PHE A 119 -2.76 4.41 8.96
CA PHE A 119 -4.11 3.98 9.32
C PHE A 119 -4.16 2.54 9.83
N LEU A 120 -3.41 1.63 9.21
CA LEU A 120 -3.31 0.25 9.68
C LEU A 120 -2.65 0.18 11.06
N LEU A 121 -1.57 0.92 11.30
CA LEU A 121 -0.92 0.99 12.60
C LEU A 121 -1.87 1.48 13.70
N LEU A 122 -2.60 2.57 13.43
CA LEU A 122 -3.63 3.10 14.33
C LEU A 122 -4.73 2.06 14.60
N PHE A 123 -5.19 1.37 13.55
CA PHE A 123 -6.19 0.31 13.66
C PHE A 123 -5.70 -0.86 14.51
N ILE A 124 -4.44 -1.29 14.36
CA ILE A 124 -3.84 -2.35 15.18
C ILE A 124 -3.82 -1.94 16.64
N PHE A 125 -3.38 -0.72 16.97
CA PHE A 125 -3.40 -0.21 18.34
C PHE A 125 -4.82 -0.18 18.91
N PHE A 126 -5.78 0.37 18.18
CA PHE A 126 -7.17 0.39 18.61
C PHE A 126 -7.72 -1.03 18.87
N SER A 127 -7.44 -1.96 17.95
CA SER A 127 -7.85 -3.35 18.07
C SER A 127 -7.21 -4.08 19.27
N ALA A 128 -6.01 -3.65 19.69
CA ALA A 128 -5.32 -4.17 20.87
C ALA A 128 -6.08 -3.87 22.16
N PHE A 129 -6.62 -2.65 22.28
CA PHE A 129 -7.47 -2.29 23.41
C PHE A 129 -8.82 -3.03 23.38
N LEU A 130 -9.43 -3.21 22.21
CA LEU A 130 -10.74 -3.88 22.10
C LEU A 130 -10.72 -5.34 22.56
N ILE A 131 -9.65 -6.09 22.28
CA ILE A 131 -9.64 -7.53 22.58
C ILE A 131 -9.50 -7.83 24.07
N GLN A 132 -8.88 -6.93 24.83
CA GLN A 132 -8.77 -7.06 26.29
C GLN A 132 -10.12 -6.81 26.98
N VAL A 133 -11.00 -6.05 26.34
CA VAL A 133 -12.33 -5.69 26.86
C VAL A 133 -13.41 -6.68 26.41
N ILE A 134 -13.25 -7.30 25.23
CA ILE A 134 -14.32 -8.05 24.55
C ILE A 134 -13.88 -9.50 24.30
N THR A 135 -14.46 -10.45 25.05
CA THR A 135 -14.12 -11.90 25.04
C THR A 135 -14.82 -12.70 23.93
N PHE A 136 -15.15 -12.07 22.80
CA PHE A 136 -15.89 -12.74 21.73
C PHE A 136 -14.94 -13.31 20.67
N GLU A 137 -14.92 -14.64 20.50
CA GLU A 137 -14.11 -15.30 19.47
C GLU A 137 -14.43 -14.82 18.05
N VAL A 138 -15.71 -14.54 17.77
CA VAL A 138 -16.14 -13.99 16.49
C VAL A 138 -15.47 -12.64 16.20
N LEU A 139 -15.29 -11.79 17.21
CA LEU A 139 -14.59 -10.52 17.06
C LEU A 139 -13.10 -10.75 16.71
N ALA A 140 -12.46 -11.75 17.31
CA ALA A 140 -11.08 -12.11 17.00
C ALA A 140 -10.93 -12.57 15.53
N VAL A 141 -11.86 -13.38 15.03
CA VAL A 141 -11.87 -13.81 13.61
C VAL A 141 -12.01 -12.61 12.67
N VAL A 142 -12.95 -11.69 12.97
CA VAL A 142 -13.19 -10.50 12.15
C VAL A 142 -11.98 -9.56 12.17
N LEU A 143 -11.37 -9.33 13.34
CA LEU A 143 -10.18 -8.48 13.46
C LEU A 143 -8.99 -9.08 12.74
N LEU A 144 -8.78 -10.40 12.84
CA LEU A 144 -7.74 -11.11 12.10
C LEU A 144 -7.94 -10.96 10.59
N PHE A 145 -9.15 -11.18 10.11
CA PHE A 145 -9.50 -11.04 8.69
C PHE A 145 -9.16 -9.64 8.16
N ILE A 146 -9.60 -8.60 8.88
CA ILE A 146 -9.36 -7.20 8.49
C ILE A 146 -7.85 -6.90 8.49
N GLN A 147 -7.12 -7.27 9.55
CA GLN A 147 -5.68 -6.99 9.65
C GLN A 147 -4.90 -7.65 8.50
N VAL A 148 -5.21 -8.90 8.15
CA VAL A 148 -4.56 -9.62 7.06
C VAL A 148 -4.87 -8.98 5.70
N ILE A 149 -6.11 -8.53 5.46
CA ILE A 149 -6.46 -7.81 4.21
C ILE A 149 -5.60 -6.57 4.04
N PHE A 150 -5.56 -5.71 5.07
CA PHE A 150 -4.83 -4.45 4.98
C PHE A 150 -3.34 -4.69 4.83
N LEU A 151 -2.77 -5.65 5.56
CA LEU A 151 -1.36 -6.02 5.43
C LEU A 151 -1.03 -6.44 4.00
N LEU A 152 -1.78 -7.40 3.45
CA LEU A 152 -1.54 -7.88 2.09
C LEU A 152 -1.75 -6.80 1.03
N HIS A 153 -2.75 -5.93 1.21
CA HIS A 153 -2.98 -4.80 0.33
C HIS A 153 -1.76 -3.88 0.29
N ILE A 154 -1.22 -3.49 1.45
CA ILE A 154 -0.04 -2.62 1.52
C ILE A 154 1.16 -3.29 0.87
N PHE A 155 1.40 -4.59 1.15
CA PHE A 155 2.50 -5.34 0.55
C PHE A 155 2.45 -5.33 -0.99
N LEU A 156 1.27 -5.57 -1.57
CA LEU A 156 1.10 -5.57 -3.02
C LEU A 156 1.32 -4.17 -3.62
N VAL A 157 0.79 -3.13 -2.98
CA VAL A 157 0.98 -1.75 -3.44
C VAL A 157 2.47 -1.38 -3.38
N LEU A 158 3.18 -1.79 -2.32
CA LEU A 158 4.60 -1.53 -2.18
C LEU A 158 5.43 -2.27 -3.23
N LEU A 159 5.14 -3.56 -3.47
CA LEU A 159 5.79 -4.34 -4.53
C LEU A 159 5.60 -3.68 -5.89
N ARG A 160 4.40 -3.20 -6.17
CA ARG A 160 4.11 -2.47 -7.41
C ARG A 160 4.90 -1.15 -7.49
N ASN A 161 4.98 -0.38 -6.41
CA ASN A 161 5.78 0.84 -6.37
C ASN A 161 7.25 0.55 -6.69
N MET A 162 7.81 -0.53 -6.13
CA MET A 162 9.17 -0.98 -6.42
C MET A 162 9.35 -1.42 -7.87
N ALA A 163 8.41 -2.20 -8.41
CA ALA A 163 8.44 -2.63 -9.80
C ALA A 163 8.39 -1.43 -10.76
N TYR A 164 7.56 -0.41 -10.48
CA TYR A 164 7.52 0.79 -11.31
C TYR A 164 8.81 1.58 -11.26
N ILE A 165 9.44 1.72 -10.09
CA ILE A 165 10.77 2.33 -9.99
C ILE A 165 11.75 1.53 -10.85
N TYR A 166 11.80 0.21 -10.70
CA TYR A 166 12.68 -0.65 -11.48
C TYR A 166 12.51 -0.45 -12.99
N PHE A 167 11.26 -0.49 -13.50
CA PHE A 167 10.99 -0.25 -14.91
C PHE A 167 11.34 1.17 -15.35
N ILE A 168 11.11 2.19 -14.53
CA ILE A 168 11.53 3.56 -14.83
C ILE A 168 13.05 3.63 -14.98
N PHE A 169 13.82 2.95 -14.14
CA PHE A 169 15.27 2.99 -14.23
C PHE A 169 15.84 2.10 -15.34
N TYR A 170 15.26 0.92 -15.59
CA TYR A 170 15.79 -0.10 -16.50
C TYR A 170 15.20 -0.06 -17.92
N ASN A 171 13.93 0.31 -18.09
CA ASN A 171 13.37 0.55 -19.42
C ASN A 171 13.98 1.81 -20.08
N ASN A 172 14.77 2.57 -19.33
CA ASN A 172 15.58 3.69 -19.83
C ASN A 172 16.97 3.27 -20.32
N THR A 173 17.41 2.02 -20.10
CA THR A 173 18.68 1.50 -20.64
C THR A 173 18.54 0.86 -22.03
N GLU A 174 17.35 0.42 -22.43
CA GLU A 174 17.14 -0.22 -23.75
C GLU A 174 16.84 0.79 -24.89
N GLU A 175 16.44 2.04 -24.59
CA GLU A 175 16.29 3.10 -25.62
C GLU A 175 17.56 3.96 -25.81
N GLY A 176 18.71 3.52 -25.28
CA GLY A 176 19.99 4.24 -25.33
C GLY A 176 21.13 3.50 -26.03
N GLY A 177 20.83 2.41 -26.75
CA GLY A 177 21.81 1.57 -27.42
C GLY A 177 21.33 1.13 -28.79
N ASP A 178 21.04 2.12 -29.65
CA ASP A 178 21.14 2.03 -31.11
C ASP A 178 20.99 3.46 -31.68
N LEU A 179 22.10 4.20 -31.60
CA LEU A 179 22.74 5.02 -32.64
C LEU A 179 24.04 5.61 -32.07
#